data_AF-A0AAX0LB72-F1
#
_entry.id   AF-A0AAX0LB72-F1
#
_cell.length_a   1.000
_cell.length_b   1.000
_cell.length_c   1.000
_cell.angle_alpha   90.00
_cell.angle_beta   90.00
_cell.angle_gamma   90.00
#
_symmetry.space_group_name_H-M   'P 1'
#
loop_
_entity.id
_entity.type
_entity.pdbx_description
1 polymer ?
#
loop_
_entity_poly.entity_id
_entity_poly.type
_entity_poly.pdbx_seq_one_letter_code
_entity_poly.pdbx_strand_id
1 'polypeptide(L)'
;MKKILVALVISACALFAGEIRVLAAANTSYAFEELLKKFNELYPDTKVELSLGASGGLTSQIQNGAPADIFMAANMGFADKVYESGFGVAKPVVYAQGSLAMFTIRDFKLKNGLDVLKDTKTISIANPKSAPYGEASIEALKNANLFKDIEKKIIYTQKISETLSQALSAADVGFIAASALYDKKMSKYKEGVNYVFVDKNLYKPIDQGMVLLKRAENNPEAKAFYDFILSDEAKDIFNKFGYITPK
;
A
#
# COMPACT_ATOMS: atom_id res chain seq x y z
N MET A 1 10.46 -38.15 59.16
CA MET A 1 10.42 -38.84 57.84
C MET A 1 9.04 -38.55 57.26
N LYS A 2 8.77 -37.93 56.11
CA LYS A 2 9.51 -37.59 54.89
C LYS A 2 8.96 -36.21 54.44
N LYS A 3 9.81 -35.25 54.05
CA LYS A 3 9.35 -34.04 53.35
C LYS A 3 9.30 -34.38 51.86
N ILE A 4 8.11 -34.42 51.28
CA ILE A 4 7.92 -34.63 49.83
C ILE A 4 8.14 -33.28 49.16
N LEU A 5 9.21 -33.19 48.37
CA LEU A 5 9.54 -32.01 47.57
C LEU A 5 8.74 -32.10 46.27
N VAL A 6 7.77 -31.21 46.08
CA VAL A 6 7.07 -31.05 44.80
C VAL A 6 7.97 -30.23 43.88
N ALA A 7 8.52 -30.87 42.85
CA ALA A 7 9.29 -30.18 41.82
C ALA A 7 8.33 -29.52 40.83
N LEU A 8 8.29 -28.19 40.83
CA LEU A 8 7.55 -27.38 39.85
C LEU A 8 8.35 -27.41 38.54
N VAL A 9 7.87 -28.15 37.54
CA VAL A 9 8.42 -28.11 36.18
C VAL A 9 7.94 -26.81 35.53
N ILE A 10 8.78 -25.77 35.60
CA ILE A 10 8.59 -24.55 34.82
C ILE A 10 8.96 -24.89 33.39
N SER A 11 7.95 -25.15 32.55
CA SER A 11 8.13 -25.23 31.11
C SER A 11 8.52 -23.84 30.61
N ALA A 12 9.81 -23.64 30.35
CA ALA A 12 10.30 -22.44 29.70
C ALA A 12 9.83 -22.45 28.24
N CYS A 13 8.68 -21.81 27.97
CA CYS A 13 8.41 -21.30 26.63
C CYS A 13 9.53 -20.31 26.33
N ALA A 14 10.49 -20.71 25.49
CA ALA A 14 11.42 -19.77 24.90
C ALA A 14 10.59 -18.78 24.08
N LEU A 15 10.37 -17.59 24.63
CA LEU A 15 9.91 -16.42 23.91
C LEU A 15 11.04 -16.04 22.94
N PHE A 16 11.02 -16.65 21.75
CA PHE A 16 11.82 -16.16 20.66
C PHE A 16 11.17 -14.86 20.21
N ALA A 17 11.83 -13.73 20.48
CA ALA A 17 11.52 -12.48 19.82
C ALA A 17 11.92 -12.62 18.35
N GLY A 18 10.95 -12.90 17.47
CA GLY A 18 11.18 -13.02 16.05
C GLY A 18 11.23 -11.67 15.35
N GLU A 19 12.02 -11.62 14.29
CA GLU A 19 12.05 -10.52 13.35
C GLU A 19 11.38 -10.96 12.05
N ILE A 20 10.48 -10.12 11.58
CA ILE A 20 9.60 -10.39 10.46
C ILE A 20 9.81 -9.29 9.41
N ARG A 21 10.10 -9.66 8.16
CA ARG A 21 10.39 -8.71 7.07
C ARG A 21 9.23 -8.56 6.12
N VAL A 22 8.67 -7.35 6.08
CA VAL A 22 7.50 -7.01 5.26
C VAL A 22 7.92 -6.07 4.15
N LEU A 23 7.80 -6.51 2.90
CA LEU A 23 7.91 -5.64 1.73
C LEU A 23 6.52 -5.16 1.33
N ALA A 24 6.24 -3.88 1.52
CA ALA A 24 4.92 -3.32 1.23
C ALA A 24 4.97 -2.19 0.21
N ALA A 25 3.92 -2.11 -0.60
CA ALA A 25 3.77 -1.03 -1.56
C ALA A 25 3.68 0.33 -0.86
N ALA A 26 4.38 1.35 -1.38
CA ALA A 26 4.49 2.65 -0.73
C ALA A 26 3.15 3.38 -0.49
N ASN A 27 2.06 2.96 -1.14
CA ASN A 27 0.75 3.56 -0.89
C ASN A 27 0.22 3.28 0.52
N THR A 28 0.53 2.11 1.11
CA THR A 28 0.00 1.67 2.41
C THR A 28 0.70 2.29 3.61
N SER A 29 1.76 3.08 3.39
CA SER A 29 2.59 3.66 4.44
C SER A 29 1.79 4.41 5.50
N TYR A 30 0.68 5.04 5.11
CA TYR A 30 -0.14 5.85 6.00
C TYR A 30 -0.90 5.03 7.04
N ALA A 31 -1.28 3.79 6.72
CA ALA A 31 -1.96 2.89 7.66
C ALA A 31 -0.98 2.13 8.56
N PHE A 32 0.29 1.97 8.13
CA PHE A 32 1.24 1.09 8.80
C PHE A 32 1.59 1.50 10.23
N GLU A 33 1.62 2.79 10.57
CA GLU A 33 1.87 3.20 11.96
C GLU A 33 0.82 2.63 12.92
N GLU A 34 -0.46 2.71 12.54
CA GLU A 34 -1.57 2.21 13.36
C GLU A 34 -1.67 0.68 13.32
N LEU A 35 -1.44 0.07 12.16
CA LEU A 35 -1.37 -1.39 12.01
C LEU A 35 -0.27 -1.99 12.89
N LEU A 36 0.94 -1.44 12.85
CA LEU A 36 2.06 -1.93 13.65
C LEU A 36 1.82 -1.71 15.13
N LYS A 37 1.24 -0.56 15.52
CA LYS A 37 0.86 -0.32 16.91
C LYS A 37 -0.10 -1.40 17.41
N LYS A 38 -1.16 -1.69 16.65
CA LYS A 38 -2.17 -2.70 17.02
C LYS A 38 -1.63 -4.12 17.02
N PHE A 39 -0.81 -4.46 16.04
CA PHE A 39 -0.15 -5.75 16.02
C PHE A 39 0.76 -5.94 17.23
N ASN A 40 1.57 -4.93 17.60
CA ASN A 40 2.47 -5.00 18.74
C ASN A 40 1.76 -5.03 20.10
N GLU A 41 0.50 -4.56 20.19
CA GLU A 41 -0.33 -4.76 21.39
C GLU A 41 -0.63 -6.25 21.62
N LEU A 42 -0.76 -7.04 20.54
CA LEU A 42 -1.03 -8.48 20.57
C LEU A 42 0.25 -9.33 20.60
N TYR A 43 1.31 -8.86 19.95
CA TYR A 43 2.59 -9.55 19.77
C TYR A 43 3.76 -8.63 20.16
N PRO A 44 3.95 -8.32 21.46
CA PRO A 44 4.89 -7.30 21.92
C PRO A 44 6.36 -7.64 21.67
N ASP A 45 6.69 -8.92 21.50
CA ASP A 45 8.05 -9.41 21.26
C ASP A 45 8.40 -9.57 19.77
N THR A 46 7.42 -9.39 18.87
CA THR A 46 7.66 -9.47 17.42
C THR A 46 8.13 -8.14 16.86
N LYS A 47 9.27 -8.13 16.18
CA LYS A 47 9.77 -6.95 15.46
C LYS A 47 9.40 -7.03 13.98
N VAL A 48 8.61 -6.06 13.50
CA VAL A 48 8.26 -5.94 12.09
C VAL A 48 9.20 -4.97 11.37
N GLU A 49 10.08 -5.49 10.52
CA GLU A 49 10.91 -4.71 9.60
C GLU A 49 10.15 -4.42 8.31
N LEU A 50 9.58 -3.21 8.25
CA LEU A 50 8.84 -2.73 7.09
C LEU A 50 9.77 -2.04 6.08
N SER A 51 9.75 -2.49 4.83
CA SER A 51 10.36 -1.79 3.70
C SER A 51 9.32 -1.39 2.66
N LEU A 52 9.30 -0.10 2.32
CA LEU A 52 8.31 0.50 1.43
C LEU A 52 8.87 0.78 0.03
N GLY A 53 8.16 0.38 -1.01
CA GLY A 53 8.62 0.56 -2.40
C GLY A 53 7.52 0.50 -3.45
N ALA A 54 7.89 0.64 -4.73
CA ALA A 54 6.97 0.34 -5.83
C ALA A 54 6.78 -1.17 -5.94
N SER A 55 5.55 -1.65 -6.14
CA SER A 55 5.27 -3.09 -6.19
C SER A 55 6.08 -3.84 -7.25
N GLY A 56 6.29 -3.25 -8.43
CA GLY A 56 7.18 -3.84 -9.43
C GLY A 56 8.64 -3.95 -8.97
N GLY A 57 9.17 -2.92 -8.30
CA GLY A 57 10.52 -2.94 -7.76
C GLY A 57 10.70 -3.96 -6.64
N LEU A 58 9.72 -4.05 -5.73
CA LEU A 58 9.71 -5.05 -4.65
C LEU A 58 9.56 -6.47 -5.21
N THR A 59 8.76 -6.66 -6.25
CA THR A 59 8.65 -7.94 -6.97
C THR A 59 10.02 -8.37 -7.50
N SER A 60 10.74 -7.46 -8.17
CA SER A 60 12.10 -7.74 -8.65
C SER A 60 13.08 -8.04 -7.51
N GLN A 61 12.98 -7.34 -6.38
CA GLN A 61 13.81 -7.63 -5.20
C GLN A 61 13.57 -9.06 -4.69
N ILE A 62 12.30 -9.48 -4.56
CA ILE A 62 11.95 -10.84 -4.13
C ILE A 62 12.49 -11.88 -5.11
N GLN A 63 12.29 -11.67 -6.41
CA GLN A 63 12.79 -12.57 -7.46
C GLN A 63 14.32 -12.66 -7.49
N ASN A 64 15.02 -11.61 -7.05
CA ASN A 64 16.48 -11.57 -6.91
C ASN A 64 16.98 -12.04 -5.53
N GLY A 65 16.11 -12.62 -4.69
CA GLY A 65 16.51 -13.24 -3.43
C GLY A 65 16.53 -12.31 -2.22
N ALA A 66 15.86 -11.15 -2.28
CA ALA A 66 15.71 -10.29 -1.11
C ALA A 66 15.01 -11.06 0.04
N PRO A 67 15.50 -10.94 1.28
CA PRO A 67 14.95 -11.66 2.42
C PRO A 67 13.62 -11.04 2.85
N ALA A 68 12.51 -11.55 2.36
CA ALA A 68 11.17 -11.10 2.71
C ALA A 68 10.30 -12.26 3.19
N ASP A 69 9.48 -12.00 4.21
CA ASP A 69 8.57 -12.96 4.80
C ASP A 69 7.15 -12.75 4.28
N ILE A 70 6.75 -11.48 4.10
CA ILE A 70 5.44 -11.10 3.59
C ILE A 70 5.62 -10.04 2.50
N PHE A 71 4.89 -10.20 1.40
CA PHE A 71 4.80 -9.21 0.33
C PHE A 71 3.38 -8.64 0.25
N MET A 72 3.26 -7.33 0.34
CA MET A 72 1.99 -6.59 0.20
C MET A 72 2.07 -5.67 -1.02
N ALA A 73 1.54 -6.15 -2.15
CA ALA A 73 1.51 -5.43 -3.41
C ALA A 73 0.38 -4.39 -3.46
N ALA A 74 0.47 -3.44 -4.40
CA ALA A 74 -0.59 -2.48 -4.70
C ALA A 74 -1.57 -2.96 -5.78
N ASN A 75 -1.35 -4.15 -6.34
CA ASN A 75 -2.33 -4.84 -7.16
C ASN A 75 -2.17 -6.37 -7.02
N MET A 76 -3.18 -7.12 -7.46
CA MET A 76 -3.10 -8.59 -7.53
C MET A 76 -2.02 -9.06 -8.51
N GLY A 77 -1.87 -8.43 -9.67
CA GLY A 77 -0.94 -8.89 -10.71
C GLY A 77 0.53 -9.02 -10.24
N PHE A 78 1.03 -8.12 -9.39
CA PHE A 78 2.37 -8.28 -8.81
C PHE A 78 2.43 -9.39 -7.76
N ALA A 79 1.38 -9.53 -6.94
CA ALA A 79 1.28 -10.60 -5.95
C ALA A 79 1.20 -11.98 -6.62
N ASP A 80 0.37 -12.10 -7.66
CA ASP A 80 0.23 -13.29 -8.50
C ASP A 80 1.56 -13.63 -9.15
N LYS A 81 2.25 -12.66 -9.75
CA LYS A 81 3.58 -12.88 -10.33
C LYS A 81 4.59 -13.44 -9.33
N VAL A 82 4.60 -12.93 -8.08
CA VAL A 82 5.48 -13.45 -7.02
C VAL A 82 5.11 -14.89 -6.67
N TYR A 83 3.81 -15.19 -6.53
CA TYR A 83 3.32 -16.54 -6.26
C TYR A 83 3.65 -17.52 -7.41
N GLU A 84 3.33 -17.16 -8.65
CA GLU A 84 3.58 -17.96 -9.87
C GLU A 84 5.07 -18.21 -10.11
N SER A 85 5.93 -17.28 -9.69
CA SER A 85 7.38 -17.46 -9.70
C SER A 85 7.87 -18.43 -8.61
N GLY A 86 6.97 -19.03 -7.84
CA GLY A 86 7.27 -20.06 -6.85
C GLY A 86 7.72 -19.54 -5.49
N PHE A 87 7.59 -18.23 -5.21
CA PHE A 87 8.01 -17.64 -3.92
C PHE A 87 6.92 -17.64 -2.85
N GLY A 88 5.65 -17.80 -3.22
CA GLY A 88 4.53 -17.81 -2.27
C GLY A 88 4.23 -19.20 -1.69
N VAL A 89 3.73 -19.24 -0.45
CA VAL A 89 3.24 -20.47 0.23
C VAL A 89 1.85 -20.85 -0.30
N ALA A 90 0.99 -19.86 -0.54
CA ALA A 90 -0.37 -20.03 -1.03
C ALA A 90 -0.72 -18.91 -2.02
N LYS A 91 -1.86 -19.07 -2.70
CA LYS A 91 -2.37 -18.05 -3.63
C LYS A 91 -2.54 -16.71 -2.91
N PRO A 92 -2.24 -15.58 -3.59
CA PRO A 92 -2.43 -14.26 -3.00
C PRO A 92 -3.89 -13.99 -2.66
N VAL A 93 -4.10 -13.15 -1.65
CA VAL A 93 -5.42 -12.68 -1.24
C VAL A 93 -5.51 -11.17 -1.33
N VAL A 94 -6.70 -10.64 -1.59
CA VAL A 94 -6.95 -9.20 -1.52
C VAL A 94 -7.03 -8.79 -0.04
N TYR A 95 -6.18 -7.85 0.39
CA TYR A 95 -6.24 -7.31 1.77
C TYR A 95 -6.92 -5.94 1.82
N ALA A 96 -6.83 -5.16 0.74
CA ALA A 96 -7.42 -3.84 0.64
C ALA A 96 -7.58 -3.46 -0.84
N GLN A 97 -8.39 -2.44 -1.10
CA GLN A 97 -8.57 -1.84 -2.41
C GLN A 97 -8.28 -0.35 -2.32
N GLY A 98 -7.41 0.12 -3.20
CA GLY A 98 -7.02 1.53 -3.30
C GLY A 98 -8.07 2.41 -3.99
N SER A 99 -7.98 3.72 -3.79
CA SER A 99 -8.74 4.73 -4.55
C SER A 99 -7.83 5.83 -5.06
N LEU A 100 -8.15 6.39 -6.23
CA LEU A 100 -7.38 7.43 -6.89
C LEU A 100 -7.94 8.82 -6.57
N ALA A 101 -7.06 9.80 -6.36
CA ALA A 101 -7.43 11.21 -6.20
C ALA A 101 -6.54 12.12 -7.06
N MET A 102 -7.11 13.21 -7.54
CA MET A 102 -6.34 14.35 -8.07
C MET A 102 -6.03 15.31 -6.93
N PHE A 103 -4.81 15.83 -6.89
CA PHE A 103 -4.37 16.77 -5.87
C PHE A 103 -3.59 17.95 -6.48
N THR A 104 -3.76 19.14 -5.91
CA THR A 104 -3.01 20.36 -6.27
C THR A 104 -2.87 21.32 -5.08
N ILE A 105 -1.78 22.09 -5.11
CA ILE A 105 -1.59 23.29 -4.29
C ILE A 105 -1.58 24.58 -5.13
N ARG A 106 -1.85 24.47 -6.43
CA ARG A 106 -1.97 25.60 -7.35
C ARG A 106 -3.44 26.04 -7.44
N ASP A 107 -3.67 27.19 -8.04
CA ASP A 107 -5.02 27.73 -8.25
C ASP A 107 -5.70 27.08 -9.46
N PHE A 108 -6.09 25.80 -9.31
CA PHE A 108 -6.91 25.07 -10.28
C PHE A 108 -8.28 24.73 -9.67
N LYS A 109 -9.34 24.95 -10.44
CA LYS A 109 -10.72 24.65 -10.03
C LYS A 109 -11.00 23.14 -10.16
N LEU A 110 -10.50 22.34 -9.23
CA LEU A 110 -10.66 20.87 -9.25
C LEU A 110 -12.11 20.39 -9.20
N LYS A 111 -13.06 21.22 -8.76
CA LYS A 111 -14.50 20.93 -8.87
C LYS A 111 -14.98 20.65 -10.30
N ASN A 112 -14.21 21.06 -11.32
CA ASN A 112 -14.49 20.76 -12.72
C ASN A 112 -13.99 19.36 -13.13
N GLY A 113 -13.47 18.57 -12.19
CA GLY A 113 -12.98 17.21 -12.45
C GLY A 113 -11.74 17.18 -13.34
N LEU A 114 -11.65 16.15 -14.19
CA LEU A 114 -10.49 15.90 -15.05
C LEU A 114 -10.30 16.96 -16.15
N ASP A 115 -11.34 17.71 -16.52
CA ASP A 115 -11.24 18.73 -17.59
C ASP A 115 -10.24 19.84 -17.25
N VAL A 116 -10.03 20.11 -15.96
CA VAL A 116 -9.03 21.10 -15.49
C VAL A 116 -7.61 20.79 -15.98
N LEU A 117 -7.33 19.52 -16.32
CA LEU A 117 -6.01 19.08 -16.80
C LEU A 117 -5.63 19.69 -18.15
N LYS A 118 -6.61 20.14 -18.94
CA LYS A 118 -6.37 20.84 -20.21
C LYS A 118 -5.62 22.16 -20.00
N ASP A 119 -5.81 22.81 -18.86
CA ASP A 119 -5.18 24.10 -18.53
C ASP A 119 -3.84 23.93 -17.78
N THR A 120 -3.50 22.71 -17.35
CA THR A 120 -2.24 22.44 -16.66
C THR A 120 -1.04 22.42 -17.62
N LYS A 121 0.15 22.62 -17.07
CA LYS A 121 1.44 22.44 -17.78
C LYS A 121 2.11 21.13 -17.42
N THR A 122 2.00 20.70 -16.16
CA THR A 122 2.69 19.52 -15.64
C THR A 122 1.78 18.66 -14.77
N ILE A 123 1.73 17.36 -15.06
CA ILE A 123 0.89 16.40 -14.33
C ILE A 123 1.78 15.29 -13.80
N SER A 124 1.90 15.13 -12.48
CA SER A 124 2.65 14.02 -11.92
C SER A 124 1.79 12.75 -11.89
N ILE A 125 2.33 11.65 -12.42
CA ILE A 125 1.71 10.31 -12.40
C ILE A 125 2.78 9.28 -12.02
N ALA A 126 2.44 8.25 -11.25
CA ALA A 126 3.35 7.14 -11.02
C ALA A 126 3.57 6.34 -12.32
N ASN A 127 4.76 5.79 -12.56
CA ASN A 127 5.02 5.04 -13.78
C ASN A 127 4.07 3.82 -13.89
N PRO A 128 3.19 3.76 -14.92
CA PRO A 128 2.18 2.71 -15.05
C PRO A 128 2.79 1.31 -15.22
N LYS A 129 4.06 1.20 -15.61
CA LYS A 129 4.74 -0.09 -15.75
C LYS A 129 5.14 -0.70 -14.39
N SER A 130 5.27 0.11 -13.35
CA SER A 130 5.77 -0.31 -12.03
C SER A 130 4.82 -0.05 -10.88
N ALA A 131 3.82 0.82 -11.07
CA ALA A 131 2.92 1.30 -10.03
C ALA A 131 1.44 1.21 -10.48
N PRO A 132 0.59 0.44 -9.77
CA PRO A 132 -0.82 0.26 -10.12
C PRO A 132 -1.64 1.56 -10.14
N TYR A 133 -1.32 2.52 -9.27
CA TYR A 133 -1.94 3.85 -9.30
C TYR A 133 -1.60 4.63 -10.57
N GLY A 134 -0.43 4.39 -11.15
CA GLY A 134 -0.06 4.93 -12.46
C GLY A 134 -0.92 4.34 -13.57
N GLU A 135 -1.09 3.02 -13.57
CA GLU A 135 -1.97 2.32 -14.51
C GLU A 135 -3.42 2.83 -14.42
N ALA A 136 -3.97 2.91 -13.20
CA ALA A 136 -5.30 3.44 -12.96
C ALA A 136 -5.46 4.90 -13.40
N SER A 137 -4.42 5.74 -13.22
CA SER A 137 -4.44 7.12 -13.69
C SER A 137 -4.52 7.20 -15.22
N ILE A 138 -3.72 6.40 -15.91
CA ILE A 138 -3.71 6.36 -17.38
C ILE A 138 -5.03 5.80 -17.91
N GLU A 139 -5.60 4.78 -17.27
CA GLU A 139 -6.91 4.23 -17.60
C GLU A 139 -8.01 5.29 -17.43
N ALA A 140 -8.01 6.01 -16.30
CA ALA A 140 -8.97 7.08 -16.05
C ALA A 140 -8.91 8.19 -17.10
N LEU A 141 -7.70 8.60 -17.46
CA LEU A 141 -7.48 9.63 -18.49
C LEU A 141 -7.88 9.16 -19.89
N LYS A 142 -7.71 7.87 -20.21
CA LYS A 142 -8.14 7.31 -21.49
C LYS A 142 -9.65 7.19 -21.57
N ASN A 143 -10.30 6.69 -20.52
CA ASN A 143 -11.75 6.56 -20.45
C ASN A 143 -12.46 7.92 -20.42
N ALA A 144 -11.81 8.94 -19.87
CA ALA A 144 -12.26 10.33 -19.97
C ALA A 144 -11.94 11.01 -21.33
N ASN A 145 -11.32 10.30 -22.28
CA ASN A 145 -10.87 10.85 -23.57
C ASN A 145 -9.89 12.04 -23.49
N LEU A 146 -9.15 12.17 -22.39
CA LEU A 146 -8.22 13.29 -22.15
C LEU A 146 -6.77 12.92 -22.41
N PHE A 147 -6.41 11.64 -22.32
CA PHE A 147 -5.01 11.20 -22.31
C PHE A 147 -4.18 11.77 -23.48
N LYS A 148 -4.73 11.74 -24.71
CA LYS A 148 -4.03 12.23 -25.91
C LYS A 148 -3.69 13.72 -25.85
N ASP A 149 -4.54 14.53 -25.24
CA ASP A 149 -4.38 15.99 -25.18
C ASP A 149 -3.33 16.40 -24.14
N ILE A 150 -3.12 15.57 -23.12
CA ILE A 150 -2.27 15.89 -21.97
C ILE A 150 -1.04 15.01 -21.85
N GLU A 151 -0.84 14.01 -22.72
CA GLU A 151 0.24 13.03 -22.63
C GLU A 151 1.62 13.70 -22.46
N LYS A 152 1.87 14.75 -23.24
CA LYS A 152 3.14 15.51 -23.22
C LYS A 152 3.35 16.32 -21.93
N LYS A 153 2.32 16.49 -21.11
CA LYS A 153 2.37 17.19 -19.81
C LYS A 153 2.69 16.25 -18.66
N ILE A 154 2.67 14.93 -18.89
CA ILE A 154 2.82 13.93 -17.83
C ILE A 154 4.30 13.77 -17.47
N ILE A 155 4.59 13.89 -16.19
CA ILE A 155 5.88 13.58 -15.57
C ILE A 155 5.72 12.29 -14.77
N TYR A 156 6.43 11.24 -15.20
CA TYR A 156 6.38 9.95 -14.51
C TYR A 156 7.32 9.92 -13.30
N THR A 157 6.80 9.45 -12.18
CA THR A 157 7.53 9.20 -10.92
C THR A 157 7.70 7.70 -10.69
N GLN A 158 8.67 7.26 -9.89
CA GLN A 158 8.96 5.82 -9.74
C GLN A 158 7.94 5.10 -8.85
N LYS A 159 7.39 5.81 -7.85
CA LYS A 159 6.37 5.29 -6.92
C LYS A 159 5.36 6.37 -6.56
N ILE A 160 4.17 5.95 -6.14
CA ILE A 160 3.04 6.86 -5.88
C ILE A 160 3.32 7.91 -4.79
N SER A 161 4.17 7.60 -3.81
CA SER A 161 4.57 8.56 -2.78
C SER A 161 5.36 9.75 -3.37
N GLU A 162 6.17 9.52 -4.41
CA GLU A 162 6.89 10.59 -5.12
C GLU A 162 5.93 11.44 -5.96
N THR A 163 4.85 10.86 -6.47
CA THR A 163 3.82 11.59 -7.22
C THR A 163 3.20 12.71 -6.38
N LEU A 164 2.91 12.41 -5.10
CA LEU A 164 2.47 13.41 -4.14
C LEU A 164 3.54 14.48 -3.88
N SER A 165 4.79 14.08 -3.65
CA SER A 165 5.89 15.03 -3.44
C SER A 165 6.05 15.98 -4.63
N GLN A 166 5.88 15.49 -5.86
CA GLN A 166 5.89 16.31 -7.07
C GLN A 166 4.73 17.29 -7.10
N ALA A 167 3.51 16.86 -6.77
CA ALA A 167 2.33 17.74 -6.74
C ALA A 167 2.40 18.81 -5.63
N LEU A 168 3.13 18.54 -4.55
CA LEU A 168 3.40 19.49 -3.48
C LEU A 168 4.52 20.49 -3.82
N SER A 169 5.31 20.26 -4.87
CA SER A 169 6.51 21.05 -5.14
C SER A 169 6.55 21.64 -6.55
N ALA A 170 6.50 20.81 -7.58
CA ALA A 170 6.79 21.19 -8.96
C ALA A 170 5.60 21.01 -9.93
N ALA A 171 4.84 19.93 -9.81
CA ALA A 171 3.73 19.64 -10.72
C ALA A 171 2.51 20.51 -10.42
N ASP A 172 1.75 20.84 -11.47
CA ASP A 172 0.49 21.58 -11.34
C ASP A 172 -0.60 20.73 -10.69
N VAL A 173 -0.71 19.47 -11.11
CA VAL A 173 -1.64 18.48 -10.56
C VAL A 173 -0.91 17.14 -10.42
N GLY A 174 -1.23 16.38 -9.37
CA GLY A 174 -0.79 15.00 -9.25
C GLY A 174 -1.95 14.03 -9.11
N PHE A 175 -1.81 12.85 -9.72
CA PHE A 175 -2.66 11.71 -9.43
C PHE A 175 -2.06 10.89 -8.29
N ILE A 176 -2.69 10.94 -7.13
CA ILE A 176 -2.18 10.38 -5.88
C ILE A 176 -3.06 9.22 -5.39
N ALA A 177 -2.51 8.40 -4.49
CA ALA A 177 -3.32 7.49 -3.70
C ALA A 177 -4.19 8.30 -2.72
N ALA A 178 -5.49 8.00 -2.68
CA ALA A 178 -6.44 8.62 -1.74
C ALA A 178 -5.96 8.51 -0.28
N SER A 179 -5.31 7.40 0.09
CA SER A 179 -4.79 7.19 1.44
C SER A 179 -3.77 8.24 1.88
N ALA A 180 -3.08 8.88 0.94
CA ALA A 180 -2.16 9.96 1.26
C ALA A 180 -2.84 11.19 1.87
N LEU A 181 -4.12 11.41 1.56
CA LEU A 181 -4.90 12.52 2.11
C LEU A 181 -5.14 12.39 3.62
N TYR A 182 -4.96 11.18 4.17
CA TYR A 182 -5.13 10.87 5.59
C TYR A 182 -3.84 11.07 6.41
N ASP A 183 -2.72 11.43 5.78
CA ASP A 183 -1.54 11.89 6.50
C ASP A 183 -1.87 13.18 7.27
N LYS A 184 -1.43 13.27 8.54
CA LYS A 184 -1.65 14.45 9.39
C LYS A 184 -1.19 15.75 8.72
N LYS A 185 -0.12 15.71 7.92
CA LYS A 185 0.44 16.87 7.18
C LYS A 185 -0.48 17.34 6.05
N MET A 186 -1.38 16.49 5.58
CA MET A 186 -2.32 16.76 4.49
C MET A 186 -3.65 17.34 4.99
N SER A 187 -3.92 17.31 6.31
CA SER A 187 -5.16 17.82 6.94
C SER A 187 -5.53 19.28 6.62
N LYS A 188 -4.55 20.10 6.22
CA LYS A 188 -4.76 21.50 5.81
C LYS A 188 -5.40 21.64 4.41
N TYR A 189 -5.35 20.60 3.60
CA TYR A 189 -5.90 20.58 2.24
C TYR A 189 -7.34 20.10 2.25
N LYS A 190 -8.19 20.73 1.43
CA LYS A 190 -9.65 20.51 1.47
C LYS A 190 -10.16 19.83 0.20
N GLU A 191 -11.12 18.91 0.37
CA GLU A 191 -11.85 18.33 -0.75
C GLU A 191 -12.58 19.42 -1.54
N GLY A 192 -12.63 19.28 -2.86
CA GLY A 192 -13.22 20.25 -3.80
C GLY A 192 -12.36 21.49 -4.07
N VAL A 193 -11.32 21.72 -3.25
CA VAL A 193 -10.37 22.83 -3.40
C VAL A 193 -9.01 22.29 -3.84
N ASN A 194 -8.38 21.50 -2.99
CA ASN A 194 -7.03 20.97 -3.19
C ASN A 194 -7.04 19.55 -3.73
N TYR A 195 -8.11 18.80 -3.52
CA TYR A 195 -8.25 17.47 -4.09
C TYR A 195 -9.68 17.11 -4.44
N VAL A 196 -9.82 16.17 -5.36
CA VAL A 196 -11.08 15.49 -5.69
C VAL A 196 -10.78 14.01 -5.94
N PHE A 197 -11.70 13.13 -5.57
CA PHE A 197 -11.59 11.72 -5.93
C PHE A 197 -11.86 11.52 -7.42
N VAL A 198 -11.09 10.66 -8.06
CA VAL A 198 -11.34 10.28 -9.45
C VAL A 198 -12.48 9.27 -9.47
N ASP A 199 -13.45 9.46 -10.37
CA ASP A 199 -14.58 8.53 -10.54
C ASP A 199 -14.09 7.10 -10.75
N LYS A 200 -14.54 6.20 -9.87
CA LYS A 200 -14.18 4.77 -9.87
C LYS A 200 -14.64 4.04 -11.13
N ASN A 201 -15.61 4.58 -11.87
CA ASN A 201 -16.02 3.99 -13.15
C ASN A 201 -15.00 4.23 -14.27
N LEU A 202 -14.03 5.12 -14.06
CA LEU A 202 -13.02 5.44 -15.07
C LEU A 202 -11.80 4.52 -15.01
N TYR A 203 -11.65 3.68 -13.99
CA TYR A 203 -10.51 2.77 -13.85
C TYR A 203 -10.92 1.48 -13.15
N LYS A 204 -10.17 0.40 -13.40
CA LYS A 204 -10.42 -0.86 -12.71
C LYS A 204 -10.16 -0.73 -11.21
N PRO A 205 -10.91 -1.48 -10.38
CA PRO A 205 -10.57 -1.74 -8.98
C PRO A 205 -9.06 -1.92 -8.75
N ILE A 206 -8.49 -1.13 -7.83
CA ILE A 206 -7.08 -1.26 -7.43
C ILE A 206 -6.99 -2.28 -6.29
N ASP A 207 -7.26 -3.55 -6.60
CA ASP A 207 -7.28 -4.64 -5.63
C ASP A 207 -5.86 -5.03 -5.23
N GLN A 208 -5.50 -4.81 -3.97
CA GLN A 208 -4.15 -4.99 -3.44
C GLN A 208 -3.95 -6.40 -2.89
N GLY A 209 -2.94 -7.10 -3.41
CA GLY A 209 -2.66 -8.49 -3.06
C GLY A 209 -1.60 -8.65 -1.98
N MET A 210 -1.78 -9.63 -1.09
CA MET A 210 -0.80 -10.03 -0.09
C MET A 210 -0.38 -11.50 -0.27
N VAL A 211 0.90 -11.78 -0.03
CA VAL A 211 1.50 -13.11 -0.15
C VAL A 211 2.37 -13.40 1.07
N LEU A 212 2.14 -14.55 1.72
CA LEU A 212 3.11 -15.15 2.64
C LEU A 212 4.17 -15.88 1.82
N LEU A 213 5.44 -15.52 2.00
CA LEU A 213 6.55 -16.05 1.21
C LEU A 213 7.11 -17.33 1.84
N LYS A 214 7.62 -18.25 1.00
CA LYS A 214 8.13 -19.57 1.41
C LYS A 214 9.21 -19.51 2.49
N ARG A 215 10.02 -18.45 2.48
CA ARG A 215 11.02 -18.18 3.51
C ARG A 215 10.41 -18.21 4.93
N ALA A 216 9.15 -17.79 5.05
CA ALA A 216 8.41 -17.67 6.29
C ALA A 216 7.33 -18.74 6.48
N GLU A 217 7.32 -19.80 5.67
CA GLU A 217 6.30 -20.86 5.73
C GLU A 217 6.14 -21.45 7.13
N ASN A 218 7.26 -21.63 7.84
CA ASN A 218 7.30 -22.16 9.20
C ASN A 218 7.53 -21.08 10.27
N ASN A 219 7.38 -19.79 9.93
CA ASN A 219 7.54 -18.68 10.87
C ASN A 219 6.16 -18.32 11.47
N PRO A 220 5.89 -18.67 12.75
CA PRO A 220 4.59 -18.41 13.38
C PRO A 220 4.27 -16.91 13.49
N GLU A 221 5.28 -16.05 13.63
CA GLU A 221 5.08 -14.59 13.74
C GLU A 221 4.75 -13.96 12.40
N ALA A 222 5.34 -14.45 11.30
CA ALA A 222 4.96 -14.03 9.96
C ALA A 222 3.51 -14.44 9.66
N LYS A 223 3.12 -15.65 10.06
CA LYS A 223 1.73 -16.10 9.93
C LYS A 223 0.79 -15.23 10.79
N ALA A 224 1.17 -14.91 12.02
CA ALA A 224 0.39 -14.04 12.89
C ALA A 224 0.19 -12.64 12.29
N PHE A 225 1.23 -12.03 11.72
CA PHE A 225 1.10 -10.74 11.05
C PHE A 225 0.25 -10.82 9.78
N TYR A 226 0.43 -11.87 8.97
CA TYR A 226 -0.39 -12.13 7.80
C TYR A 226 -1.88 -12.24 8.17
N ASP A 227 -2.20 -13.02 9.19
CA ASP A 227 -3.57 -13.20 9.68
C ASP A 227 -4.12 -11.89 10.29
N PHE A 228 -3.30 -11.14 11.02
CA PHE A 228 -3.66 -9.83 11.56
C PHE A 228 -4.04 -8.85 10.44
N ILE A 229 -3.27 -8.76 9.36
CA ILE A 229 -3.58 -7.86 8.24
C ILE A 229 -4.92 -8.19 7.57
N LEU A 230 -5.39 -9.44 7.66
CA LEU A 230 -6.69 -9.88 7.16
C LEU A 230 -7.84 -9.79 8.19
N SER A 231 -7.51 -9.47 9.45
CA SER A 231 -8.49 -9.36 10.53
C SER A 231 -9.39 -8.14 10.39
N ASP A 232 -10.55 -8.18 11.05
CA ASP A 232 -11.48 -7.05 11.06
C ASP A 232 -10.86 -5.79 11.68
N GLU A 233 -9.98 -5.92 12.68
CA GLU A 233 -9.28 -4.78 13.28
C GLU A 233 -8.33 -4.10 12.28
N ALA A 234 -7.59 -4.86 11.47
CA ALA A 234 -6.79 -4.29 10.40
C ALA A 234 -7.65 -3.69 9.28
N LYS A 235 -8.78 -4.34 8.94
CA LYS A 235 -9.73 -3.80 7.95
C LYS A 235 -10.28 -2.44 8.38
N ASP A 236 -10.65 -2.28 9.65
CA ASP A 236 -11.12 -1.00 10.21
C ASP A 236 -10.06 0.09 10.11
N ILE A 237 -8.79 -0.25 10.37
CA ILE A 237 -7.68 0.67 10.17
C ILE A 237 -7.55 1.05 8.69
N PHE A 238 -7.54 0.09 7.77
CA PHE A 238 -7.49 0.38 6.33
C PHE A 238 -8.64 1.29 5.90
N ASN A 239 -9.88 1.03 6.36
CA ASN A 239 -11.03 1.86 6.07
C ASN A 239 -10.85 3.31 6.57
N LYS A 240 -10.29 3.49 7.78
CA LYS A 240 -9.94 4.81 8.35
C LYS A 240 -8.95 5.59 7.50
N PHE A 241 -8.06 4.90 6.77
CA PHE A 241 -7.08 5.49 5.86
C PHE A 241 -7.56 5.53 4.39
N GLY A 242 -8.87 5.41 4.14
CA GLY A 242 -9.46 5.61 2.81
C GLY A 242 -9.32 4.43 1.85
N TYR A 243 -8.94 3.25 2.36
CA TYR A 243 -9.04 2.01 1.61
C TYR A 243 -10.45 1.44 1.69
N ILE A 244 -10.77 0.56 0.76
CA ILE A 244 -11.97 -0.28 0.80
C ILE A 244 -11.49 -1.69 1.12
N THR A 245 -12.16 -2.39 2.03
CA THR A 245 -11.74 -3.73 2.44
C THR A 245 -12.76 -4.78 1.99
N PRO A 246 -12.32 -5.99 1.61
CA PRO A 246 -13.24 -7.08 1.32
C PRO A 246 -14.12 -7.38 2.54
N LYS A 247 -15.41 -7.65 2.29
CA LYS A 247 -16.34 -8.10 3.32
C LYS A 247 -15.94 -9.48 3.82
#